data_AF-A0A7U9NC73-F1
#
_entry.id   AF-A0A7U9NC73-F1
#
_cell.length_a   1.000
_cell.length_b   1.000
_cell.length_c   1.000
_cell.angle_alpha   90.00
_cell.angle_beta   90.00
_cell.angle_gamma   90.00
#
_symmetry.space_group_name_H-M   'P 1'
#
loop_
_entity.id
_entity.type
_entity.pdbx_description
1 polymer ?
#
loop_
_entity_poly.entity_id
_entity_poly.type
_entity_poly.pdbx_seq_one_letter_code
_entity_poly.pdbx_strand_id
1 'polypeptide(L)'
;MKAEQIHISHFNFLTIETLEIDRAVGEHASARLRGTVRDEDAEEYRYLLSAPIWVKIEAEDEDGTRQILLVGMIAGFSLEEMQHECVLELELKSGTYLMDGREHFRSFQNQSLTYLDVMKMINVPYGESGVIAEGSVEAPVDFLLQYKETDWEFIKRIASRFGLAVTPEIKREGPFYYVGSQYYEEHTLPTSAKCRISRYVGAFMQHGANGEGAPREQDYVEYQISTRQIYNLWDLVRMENLAGHICRIHSAYCKGELVHTYFLRQREAFKELPIFNECQQGCSFQAEVKAVKQDKVQVSLKGDENADQTITRWFPYSTGYSSPDGAGWYCMPETGDRVRLQIPDRAEEHGYVISAVHLETGHDRRMPDHKSFKTKYGKELLFTPDSLELTNHQGMSVRMIDGKGIQLVSDKDISIIAGGNMMISSEDASLTIAGTSSVDIRQGSAGLHMDNDITFSGGKFRIQ
;
A
#
# COMPACT_ATOMS: atom_id res chain seq x y z
N MET A 1 32.50 -19.84 -20.59
CA MET A 1 33.57 -18.83 -20.79
C MET A 1 34.50 -18.81 -19.58
N LYS A 2 35.82 -18.61 -19.79
CA LYS A 2 36.79 -18.25 -18.74
C LYS A 2 37.35 -16.87 -19.06
N ALA A 3 37.36 -15.97 -18.09
CA ALA A 3 37.89 -14.62 -18.29
C ALA A 3 39.42 -14.61 -18.31
N GLU A 4 40.00 -13.99 -19.34
CA GLU A 4 41.42 -13.70 -19.48
C GLU A 4 41.72 -12.21 -19.33
N GLN A 5 40.84 -11.34 -19.85
CA GLN A 5 40.95 -9.89 -19.68
C GLN A 5 39.66 -9.29 -19.13
N ILE A 6 39.79 -8.19 -18.38
CA ILE A 6 38.68 -7.43 -17.83
C ILE A 6 38.69 -6.04 -18.43
N HIS A 7 37.55 -5.62 -18.97
CA HIS A 7 37.35 -4.29 -19.56
C HIS A 7 36.34 -3.51 -18.73
N ILE A 8 36.67 -2.24 -18.46
CA ILE A 8 35.83 -1.31 -17.71
C ILE A 8 35.51 -0.14 -18.63
N SER A 9 34.23 0.16 -18.85
CA SER A 9 33.86 1.32 -19.67
C SER A 9 34.24 2.62 -18.96
N HIS A 10 34.58 3.66 -19.76
CA HIS A 10 34.95 5.01 -19.32
C HIS A 10 36.28 5.15 -18.55
N PHE A 11 36.74 4.10 -17.88
CA PHE A 11 37.94 4.13 -17.04
C PHE A 11 38.97 3.10 -17.52
N ASN A 12 40.15 3.59 -17.90
CA ASN A 12 41.27 2.78 -18.33
C ASN A 12 42.20 2.50 -17.14
N PHE A 13 42.05 1.31 -16.56
CA PHE A 13 42.95 0.82 -15.51
C PHE A 13 44.24 0.27 -16.13
N LEU A 14 45.39 0.74 -15.63
CA LEU A 14 46.71 0.17 -15.95
C LEU A 14 46.87 -1.21 -15.31
N THR A 15 46.47 -1.31 -14.04
CA THR A 15 46.40 -2.57 -13.28
C THR A 15 45.13 -2.60 -12.47
N ILE A 16 44.45 -3.75 -12.47
CA ILE A 16 43.34 -4.02 -11.56
C ILE A 16 43.92 -4.75 -10.35
N GLU A 17 43.91 -4.10 -9.20
CA GLU A 17 44.40 -4.68 -7.95
C GLU A 17 43.33 -5.55 -7.29
N THR A 18 42.08 -5.11 -7.35
CA THR A 18 40.95 -5.82 -6.76
C THR A 18 39.70 -5.58 -7.60
N LEU A 19 39.00 -6.65 -7.93
CA LEU A 19 37.64 -6.60 -8.46
C LEU A 19 36.82 -7.64 -7.69
N GLU A 20 35.79 -7.17 -7.01
CA GLU A 20 34.80 -7.99 -6.32
C GLU A 20 33.43 -7.70 -6.92
N ILE A 21 32.66 -8.75 -7.23
CA ILE A 21 31.28 -8.63 -7.70
C ILE A 21 30.41 -9.57 -6.90
N ASP A 22 29.46 -8.99 -6.16
CA ASP A 22 28.51 -9.69 -5.33
C ASP A 22 27.12 -9.63 -5.94
N ARG A 23 26.50 -10.80 -6.05
CA ARG A 23 25.14 -10.98 -6.57
C ARG A 23 24.42 -11.96 -5.67
N ALA A 24 23.22 -11.61 -5.24
CA ALA A 24 22.34 -12.55 -4.54
C ALA A 24 20.90 -12.34 -5.00
N VAL A 25 20.13 -13.42 -5.00
CA VAL A 25 18.67 -13.33 -5.18
C VAL A 25 18.10 -12.47 -4.04
N GLY A 26 17.23 -11.51 -4.37
CA GLY A 26 16.62 -10.58 -3.42
C GLY A 26 17.43 -9.31 -3.11
N GLU A 27 18.70 -9.26 -3.55
CA GLU A 27 19.62 -8.16 -3.24
C GLU A 27 20.02 -7.39 -4.50
N HIS A 28 20.42 -6.13 -4.33
CA HIS A 28 21.09 -5.39 -5.41
C HIS A 28 22.44 -6.02 -5.71
N ALA A 29 22.79 -6.14 -7.00
CA ALA A 29 24.14 -6.53 -7.35
C ALA A 29 25.10 -5.36 -7.10
N SER A 30 26.29 -5.65 -6.59
CA SER A 30 27.31 -4.66 -6.34
C SER A 30 28.66 -5.10 -6.88
N ALA A 31 29.48 -4.13 -7.28
CA ALA A 31 30.88 -4.38 -7.54
C ALA A 31 31.76 -3.37 -6.84
N ARG A 32 32.93 -3.83 -6.40
CA ARG A 32 34.01 -2.99 -5.91
C ARG A 32 35.22 -3.20 -6.80
N LEU A 33 35.72 -2.13 -7.38
CA LEU A 33 36.88 -2.14 -8.27
C LEU A 33 37.92 -1.18 -7.72
N ARG A 34 39.17 -1.63 -7.63
CA ARG A 34 40.31 -0.80 -7.23
C ARG A 34 41.51 -1.11 -8.12
N GLY A 35 42.19 -0.07 -8.58
CA GLY A 35 43.38 -0.22 -9.40
C GLY A 35 44.06 1.10 -9.73
N THR A 36 45.18 1.00 -10.44
CA THR A 36 45.98 2.16 -10.84
C THR A 36 45.51 2.69 -12.19
N VAL A 37 45.51 4.01 -12.34
CA VAL A 37 45.19 4.74 -13.57
C VAL A 37 46.33 5.69 -13.93
N ARG A 38 46.34 6.21 -15.15
CA ARG A 38 47.36 7.19 -15.56
C ARG A 38 47.07 8.54 -14.92
N ASP A 39 48.10 9.21 -14.42
CA ASP A 39 47.99 10.56 -13.86
C ASP A 39 47.38 11.56 -14.85
N GLU A 40 47.64 11.39 -16.15
CA GLU A 40 47.10 12.22 -17.23
C GLU A 40 45.57 12.13 -17.37
N ASP A 41 44.96 11.01 -16.97
CA ASP A 41 43.51 10.78 -17.08
C ASP A 41 42.74 11.29 -15.85
N ALA A 42 43.43 11.71 -14.78
CA ALA A 42 42.82 12.02 -13.49
C ALA A 42 41.78 13.15 -13.56
N GLU A 43 42.06 14.24 -14.28
CA GLU A 43 41.11 15.37 -14.43
C GLU A 43 39.87 14.99 -15.24
N GLU A 44 40.02 14.16 -16.29
CA GLU A 44 38.88 13.64 -17.05
C GLU A 44 38.01 12.74 -16.16
N TYR A 45 38.65 11.88 -15.36
CA TYR A 45 37.95 10.97 -14.46
C TYR A 45 37.20 11.73 -13.37
N ARG A 46 37.74 12.83 -12.82
CA ARG A 46 36.99 13.68 -11.87
C ARG A 46 35.67 14.19 -12.46
N TYR A 47 35.66 14.55 -13.74
CA TYR A 47 34.43 14.97 -14.43
C TYR A 47 33.46 13.79 -14.60
N LEU A 48 33.94 12.64 -15.06
CA LEU A 48 33.13 11.43 -15.26
C LEU A 48 32.54 10.88 -13.96
N LEU A 49 33.33 10.87 -12.87
CA LEU A 49 32.93 10.40 -11.54
C LEU A 49 31.82 11.25 -10.91
N SER A 50 31.71 12.51 -11.34
CA SER A 50 30.65 13.42 -10.89
C SER A 50 29.37 13.34 -11.74
N ALA A 51 29.42 12.63 -12.86
CA ALA A 51 28.30 12.49 -13.79
C ALA A 51 27.50 11.19 -13.50
N PRO A 52 26.17 11.18 -13.77
CA PRO A 52 25.34 9.99 -13.59
C PRO A 52 25.55 9.01 -14.76
N ILE A 53 26.74 8.42 -14.84
CA ILE A 53 27.12 7.47 -15.90
C ILE A 53 26.97 6.01 -15.44
N TRP A 54 26.78 5.13 -16.41
CA TRP A 54 26.76 3.68 -16.22
C TRP A 54 28.12 3.09 -16.55
N VAL A 55 28.66 2.29 -15.65
CA VAL A 55 29.93 1.58 -15.82
C VAL A 55 29.66 0.13 -16.13
N LYS A 56 30.25 -0.35 -17.22
CA LYS A 56 30.14 -1.71 -17.70
C LYS A 56 31.43 -2.46 -17.42
N ILE A 57 31.32 -3.58 -16.74
CA ILE A 57 32.40 -4.54 -16.49
C ILE A 57 32.21 -5.72 -17.43
N GLU A 58 33.18 -5.98 -18.30
CA GLU A 58 33.17 -7.12 -19.23
C GLU A 58 34.36 -8.03 -19.01
N ALA A 59 34.12 -9.34 -19.09
CA ALA A 59 35.16 -10.34 -19.23
C ALA A 59 35.34 -10.68 -20.70
N GLU A 60 36.60 -10.78 -21.14
CA GLU A 60 36.99 -11.28 -22.46
C GLU A 60 37.71 -12.62 -22.30
N ASP A 61 37.38 -13.62 -23.13
CA ASP A 61 38.05 -14.93 -23.14
C ASP A 61 39.19 -15.00 -24.17
N GLU A 62 39.87 -16.16 -24.24
CA GLU A 62 40.99 -16.40 -25.17
C GLU A 62 40.59 -16.22 -26.65
N ASP A 63 39.31 -16.47 -26.99
CA ASP A 63 38.78 -16.34 -28.34
C ASP A 63 38.35 -14.90 -28.68
N GLY A 64 38.51 -13.96 -27.74
CA GLY A 64 38.10 -12.56 -27.88
C GLY A 64 36.60 -12.33 -27.72
N THR A 65 35.85 -13.33 -27.26
CA THR A 65 34.42 -13.18 -26.96
C THR A 65 34.29 -12.35 -25.70
N ARG A 66 33.34 -11.39 -25.67
CA ARG A 66 33.07 -10.54 -24.49
C ARG A 66 31.75 -10.91 -23.82
N GLN A 67 31.77 -10.98 -22.49
CA GLN A 67 30.59 -11.21 -21.67
C GLN A 67 30.49 -10.13 -20.58
N ILE A 68 29.31 -9.55 -20.45
CA ILE A 68 29.00 -8.57 -19.41
C ILE A 68 28.91 -9.26 -18.05
N LEU A 69 29.70 -8.78 -17.08
CA LEU A 69 29.66 -9.22 -15.69
C LEU A 69 28.73 -8.35 -14.84
N LEU A 70 28.73 -7.04 -15.07
CA LEU A 70 27.86 -6.08 -14.40
C LEU A 70 27.80 -4.78 -15.21
N VAL A 71 26.60 -4.20 -15.33
CA VAL A 71 26.34 -2.82 -15.67
C VAL A 71 25.77 -2.17 -14.41
N GLY A 72 26.48 -1.17 -13.88
CA GLY A 72 26.11 -0.53 -12.63
C GLY A 72 26.41 0.95 -12.63
N MET A 73 25.71 1.67 -11.78
CA MET A 73 25.96 3.09 -11.56
C MET A 73 26.97 3.29 -10.42
N ILE A 74 27.71 4.39 -10.48
CA ILE A 74 28.69 4.74 -9.44
C ILE A 74 27.93 5.18 -8.18
N ALA A 75 27.99 4.34 -7.13
CA ALA A 75 27.42 4.62 -5.81
C ALA A 75 28.45 5.26 -4.86
N GLY A 76 29.73 5.04 -5.12
CA GLY A 76 30.84 5.65 -4.39
C GLY A 76 32.13 5.56 -5.19
N PHE A 77 33.07 6.45 -4.92
CA PHE A 77 34.40 6.41 -5.52
C PHE A 77 35.45 7.04 -4.62
N SER A 78 36.71 6.69 -4.84
CA SER A 78 37.89 7.40 -4.32
C SER A 78 38.90 7.56 -5.46
N LEU A 79 39.51 8.74 -5.57
CA LEU A 79 40.59 9.01 -6.51
C LEU A 79 41.76 9.60 -5.72
N GLU A 80 42.84 8.84 -5.58
CA GLU A 80 43.99 9.19 -4.76
C GLU A 80 45.23 9.38 -5.63
N GLU A 81 45.70 10.62 -5.73
CA GLU A 81 46.96 10.96 -6.40
C GLU A 81 48.12 10.84 -5.40
N MET A 82 48.92 9.78 -5.54
CA MET A 82 50.15 9.57 -4.78
C MET A 82 51.37 10.01 -5.60
N GLN A 83 52.55 10.10 -4.97
CA GLN A 83 53.77 10.63 -5.63
C GLN A 83 54.20 9.86 -6.90
N HIS A 84 53.78 8.61 -7.06
CA HIS A 84 54.19 7.72 -8.15
C HIS A 84 53.05 6.90 -8.77
N GLU A 85 51.83 7.06 -8.29
CA GLU A 85 50.66 6.31 -8.78
C GLU A 85 49.37 7.09 -8.49
N CYS A 86 48.43 7.03 -9.41
CA CYS A 86 47.06 7.48 -9.20
C CYS A 86 46.17 6.24 -9.03
N VAL A 87 45.47 6.15 -7.91
CA VAL A 87 44.62 4.99 -7.57
C VAL A 87 43.16 5.40 -7.65
N LEU A 88 42.39 4.65 -8.44
CA LEU A 88 40.95 4.81 -8.55
C LEU A 88 40.25 3.62 -7.89
N GLU A 89 39.30 3.92 -7.01
CA GLU A 89 38.37 2.97 -6.44
C GLU A 89 36.93 3.33 -6.82
N LEU A 90 36.15 2.35 -7.27
CA LEU A 90 34.75 2.48 -7.64
C LEU A 90 33.90 1.48 -6.86
N GLU A 91 32.80 1.94 -6.30
CA GLU A 91 31.68 1.12 -5.84
C GLU A 91 30.53 1.29 -6.82
N LEU A 92 30.12 0.18 -7.45
CA LEU A 92 29.03 0.13 -8.41
C LEU A 92 27.83 -0.61 -7.82
N LYS A 93 26.63 -0.17 -8.16
CA LYS A 93 25.36 -0.86 -7.84
C LYS A 93 24.53 -1.09 -9.10
N SER A 94 23.81 -2.21 -9.17
CA SER A 94 22.86 -2.49 -10.25
C SER A 94 21.75 -1.47 -10.33
N GLY A 95 21.08 -1.36 -11.48
CA GLY A 95 20.07 -0.33 -11.70
C GLY A 95 18.89 -0.34 -10.74
N THR A 96 18.53 -1.49 -10.17
CA THR A 96 17.48 -1.58 -9.14
C THR A 96 17.82 -0.78 -7.87
N TYR A 97 19.07 -0.40 -7.63
CA TYR A 97 19.45 0.46 -6.50
C TYR A 97 18.81 1.85 -6.58
N LEU A 98 18.48 2.32 -7.80
CA LEU A 98 17.69 3.56 -7.99
C LEU A 98 16.33 3.50 -7.28
N MET A 99 15.76 2.31 -7.13
CA MET A 99 14.45 2.08 -6.52
C MET A 99 14.44 2.20 -5.00
N ASP A 100 15.61 2.30 -4.37
CA ASP A 100 15.78 2.57 -2.94
C ASP A 100 15.98 4.07 -2.63
N GLY A 101 15.92 4.94 -3.63
CA GLY A 101 16.24 6.36 -3.48
C GLY A 101 15.31 7.14 -2.54
N ARG A 102 14.05 6.71 -2.36
CA ARG A 102 13.11 7.33 -1.42
C ARG A 102 11.98 6.37 -1.03
N GLU A 103 11.44 6.63 0.16
CA GLU A 103 10.18 6.05 0.60
C GLU A 103 8.98 6.71 -0.08
N HIS A 104 7.89 5.95 -0.19
CA HIS A 104 6.67 6.36 -0.89
C HIS A 104 5.41 6.25 -0.05
N PHE A 105 4.39 7.03 -0.45
CA PHE A 105 3.01 6.85 -0.01
C PHE A 105 2.07 6.75 -1.22
N ARG A 106 1.69 5.51 -1.57
CA ARG A 106 0.82 5.21 -2.71
C ARG A 106 -0.22 4.17 -2.37
N SER A 107 -1.46 4.38 -2.79
CA SER A 107 -2.47 3.31 -2.78
C SER A 107 -2.78 2.81 -4.18
N PHE A 108 -3.14 1.53 -4.30
CA PHE A 108 -3.61 0.92 -5.53
C PHE A 108 -4.96 0.26 -5.26
N GLN A 109 -6.03 0.91 -5.73
CA GLN A 109 -7.42 0.56 -5.45
C GLN A 109 -8.19 0.11 -6.70
N ASN A 110 -7.53 0.09 -7.86
CA ASN A 110 -8.14 -0.36 -9.10
C ASN A 110 -8.08 -1.89 -9.21
N GLN A 111 -9.22 -2.53 -8.97
CA GLN A 111 -9.37 -3.99 -9.02
C GLN A 111 -9.36 -4.56 -10.45
N SER A 112 -9.29 -3.71 -11.48
CA SER A 112 -9.04 -4.15 -12.85
C SER A 112 -7.55 -4.35 -13.17
N LEU A 113 -6.64 -3.90 -12.28
CA LEU A 113 -5.20 -4.04 -12.48
C LEU A 113 -4.68 -5.35 -11.88
N THR A 114 -3.63 -5.88 -12.47
CA THR A 114 -2.87 -7.00 -11.92
C THR A 114 -1.67 -6.52 -11.09
N TYR A 115 -1.07 -7.40 -10.29
CA TYR A 115 0.16 -7.05 -9.56
C TYR A 115 1.31 -6.72 -10.52
N LEU A 116 1.37 -7.38 -11.68
CA LEU A 116 2.31 -7.04 -12.75
C LEU A 116 2.07 -5.62 -13.30
N ASP A 117 0.81 -5.20 -13.47
CA ASP A 117 0.50 -3.84 -13.91
C ASP A 117 0.95 -2.79 -12.88
N VAL A 118 0.78 -3.07 -11.59
CA VAL A 118 1.30 -2.22 -10.51
C VAL A 118 2.82 -2.10 -10.57
N MET A 119 3.55 -3.21 -10.75
CA MET A 119 5.00 -3.17 -10.95
C MET A 119 5.41 -2.35 -12.18
N LYS A 120 4.68 -2.49 -13.30
CA LYS A 120 4.94 -1.67 -14.49
C LYS A 120 4.69 -0.19 -14.23
N MET A 121 3.65 0.17 -13.47
CA MET A 121 3.39 1.56 -13.07
C MET A 121 4.52 2.15 -12.22
N ILE A 122 5.07 1.36 -11.28
CA ILE A 122 6.22 1.76 -10.46
C ILE A 122 7.46 2.02 -11.33
N ASN A 123 7.64 1.28 -12.43
CA ASN A 123 8.79 1.41 -13.31
C ASN A 123 8.78 2.67 -14.18
N VAL A 124 7.59 3.18 -14.54
CA VAL A 124 7.42 4.33 -15.48
C VAL A 124 8.33 5.53 -15.19
N PRO A 125 8.49 6.02 -13.94
CA PRO A 125 9.31 7.19 -13.65
C PRO A 125 10.81 7.01 -13.93
N TYR A 126 11.30 5.77 -14.02
CA TYR A 126 12.72 5.47 -14.22
C TYR A 126 13.17 5.47 -15.68
N GLY A 127 12.25 5.65 -16.64
CA GLY A 127 12.57 5.63 -18.07
C GLY A 127 12.89 4.23 -18.56
N GLU A 128 14.14 3.99 -18.97
CA GLU A 128 14.62 2.66 -19.41
C GLU A 128 14.59 1.67 -18.24
N SER A 129 13.50 0.92 -18.13
CA SER A 129 13.19 0.07 -16.98
C SER A 129 12.27 -1.07 -17.41
N GLY A 130 12.18 -2.12 -16.59
CA GLY A 130 11.29 -3.23 -16.94
C GLY A 130 11.26 -4.37 -15.96
N VAL A 131 10.18 -5.14 -16.05
CA VAL A 131 9.96 -6.33 -15.23
C VAL A 131 9.55 -7.49 -16.11
N ILE A 132 10.15 -8.66 -15.86
CA ILE A 132 9.69 -9.95 -16.38
C ILE A 132 9.29 -10.79 -15.17
N ALA A 133 8.06 -11.29 -15.13
CA ALA A 133 7.52 -11.94 -13.96
C ALA A 133 6.82 -13.26 -14.31
N GLU A 134 6.73 -14.16 -13.33
CA GLU A 134 5.92 -15.36 -13.44
C GLU A 134 4.42 -15.07 -13.57
N GLY A 135 3.68 -15.90 -14.30
CA GLY A 135 2.24 -15.66 -14.57
C GLY A 135 1.35 -15.60 -13.33
N SER A 136 1.82 -16.07 -12.16
CA SER A 136 1.08 -15.95 -10.90
C SER A 136 0.82 -14.50 -10.48
N VAL A 137 1.70 -13.56 -10.86
CA VAL A 137 1.50 -12.12 -10.55
C VAL A 137 0.48 -11.42 -11.47
N GLU A 138 -0.08 -12.12 -12.45
CA GLU A 138 -1.21 -11.61 -13.25
C GLU A 138 -2.55 -11.70 -12.51
N ALA A 139 -2.56 -12.16 -11.25
CA ALA A 139 -3.74 -12.09 -10.40
C ALA A 139 -4.22 -10.63 -10.23
N PRO A 140 -5.54 -10.39 -10.13
CA PRO A 140 -6.07 -9.07 -9.89
C PRO A 140 -5.72 -8.57 -8.49
N VAL A 141 -5.47 -7.26 -8.38
CA VAL A 141 -5.22 -6.58 -7.10
C VAL A 141 -6.55 -6.36 -6.39
N ASP A 142 -6.62 -6.67 -5.09
CA ASP A 142 -7.72 -6.16 -4.25
C ASP A 142 -7.39 -4.76 -3.75
N PHE A 143 -6.31 -4.64 -2.96
CA PHE A 143 -5.74 -3.39 -2.49
C PHE A 143 -4.25 -3.56 -2.21
N LEU A 144 -3.48 -2.54 -2.57
CA LEU A 144 -2.10 -2.41 -2.11
C LEU A 144 -1.87 -1.02 -1.53
N LEU A 145 -1.04 -0.95 -0.50
CA LEU A 145 -0.62 0.29 0.13
C LEU A 145 0.89 0.29 0.29
N GLN A 146 1.59 1.12 -0.47
CA GLN A 146 3.01 1.41 -0.29
C GLN A 146 3.10 2.55 0.73
N TYR A 147 3.56 2.28 1.95
CA TYR A 147 3.65 3.28 3.01
C TYR A 147 4.97 3.17 3.76
N LYS A 148 5.82 4.20 3.64
CA LYS A 148 7.18 4.18 4.20
C LYS A 148 7.99 2.97 3.72
N GLU A 149 7.83 2.67 2.44
CA GLU A 149 8.59 1.63 1.73
C GLU A 149 9.16 2.25 0.48
N THR A 150 10.37 1.85 0.12
CA THR A 150 10.94 2.16 -1.18
C THR A 150 10.23 1.39 -2.29
N ASP A 151 10.51 1.72 -3.55
CA ASP A 151 9.95 0.96 -4.68
C ASP A 151 10.48 -0.47 -4.69
N TRP A 152 11.75 -0.67 -4.34
CA TRP A 152 12.36 -2.01 -4.28
C TRP A 152 11.78 -2.87 -3.17
N GLU A 153 11.64 -2.32 -1.96
CA GLU A 153 11.01 -2.99 -0.83
C GLU A 153 9.57 -3.40 -1.16
N PHE A 154 8.82 -2.48 -1.78
CA PHE A 154 7.44 -2.74 -2.17
C PHE A 154 7.33 -3.82 -3.25
N ILE A 155 8.20 -3.82 -4.26
CA ILE A 155 8.25 -4.88 -5.29
C ILE A 155 8.59 -6.24 -4.65
N LYS A 156 9.57 -6.30 -3.74
CA LYS A 156 9.89 -7.52 -3.00
C LYS A 156 8.71 -8.01 -2.17
N ARG A 157 8.00 -7.09 -1.50
CA ARG A 157 6.79 -7.43 -0.73
C ARG A 157 5.71 -8.00 -1.63
N ILE A 158 5.44 -7.39 -2.78
CA ILE A 158 4.46 -7.91 -3.73
C ILE A 158 4.87 -9.31 -4.21
N ALA A 159 6.12 -9.52 -4.62
CA ALA A 159 6.62 -10.81 -5.08
C ALA A 159 6.47 -11.91 -4.01
N SER A 160 6.79 -11.57 -2.75
CA SER A 160 6.71 -12.51 -1.62
C SER A 160 5.30 -13.06 -1.34
N ARG A 161 4.24 -12.31 -1.71
CA ARG A 161 2.85 -12.80 -1.63
C ARG A 161 2.60 -14.05 -2.46
N PHE A 162 3.40 -14.23 -3.52
CA PHE A 162 3.37 -15.38 -4.42
C PHE A 162 4.48 -16.40 -4.12
N GLY A 163 5.25 -16.18 -3.06
CA GLY A 163 6.44 -16.98 -2.74
C GLY A 163 7.58 -16.80 -3.74
N LEU A 164 7.59 -15.68 -4.48
CA LEU A 164 8.59 -15.39 -5.51
C LEU A 164 9.65 -14.44 -4.98
N ALA A 165 10.89 -14.68 -5.39
CA ALA A 165 12.00 -13.77 -5.15
C ALA A 165 12.22 -12.82 -6.33
N VAL A 166 12.88 -11.70 -6.06
CA VAL A 166 13.19 -10.67 -7.07
C VAL A 166 14.69 -10.71 -7.38
N THR A 167 15.06 -10.64 -8.66
CA THR A 167 16.47 -10.69 -9.09
C THR A 167 16.76 -9.52 -10.02
N PRO A 168 17.77 -8.66 -9.73
CA PRO A 168 18.14 -7.59 -10.65
C PRO A 168 18.74 -8.14 -11.95
N GLU A 169 18.39 -7.51 -13.06
CA GLU A 169 19.13 -7.67 -14.32
C GLU A 169 20.39 -6.82 -14.25
N ILE A 170 21.52 -7.40 -14.65
CA ILE A 170 22.85 -6.80 -14.50
C ILE A 170 23.54 -6.53 -15.84
N LYS A 171 22.92 -6.92 -16.96
CA LYS A 171 23.55 -6.82 -18.29
C LYS A 171 23.12 -5.60 -19.09
N ARG A 172 22.30 -4.71 -18.51
CA ARG A 172 21.77 -3.52 -19.18
C ARG A 172 21.66 -2.34 -18.20
N GLU A 173 21.61 -1.15 -18.75
CA GLU A 173 21.37 0.09 -18.01
C GLU A 173 19.90 0.18 -17.61
N GLY A 174 19.64 0.80 -16.46
CA GLY A 174 18.30 1.01 -15.91
C GLY A 174 17.82 -0.07 -14.93
N PRO A 175 16.74 0.19 -14.16
CA PRO A 175 16.19 -0.76 -13.20
C PRO A 175 15.36 -1.82 -13.92
N PHE A 176 16.05 -2.85 -14.40
CA PHE A 176 15.44 -4.07 -14.91
C PHE A 176 15.56 -5.19 -13.88
N TYR A 177 14.50 -5.99 -13.73
CA TYR A 177 14.49 -7.09 -12.77
C TYR A 177 13.51 -8.21 -13.18
N TYR A 178 13.73 -9.36 -12.57
CA TYR A 178 12.92 -10.56 -12.72
C TYR A 178 12.18 -10.86 -11.42
N VAL A 179 10.93 -11.32 -11.53
CA VAL A 179 10.13 -11.79 -10.39
C VAL A 179 9.81 -13.27 -10.59
N GLY A 180 10.44 -14.11 -9.78
CA GLY A 180 10.47 -15.55 -9.96
C GLY A 180 11.58 -16.04 -10.91
N SER A 181 11.50 -17.30 -11.33
CA SER A 181 12.50 -17.98 -12.15
C SER A 181 11.87 -18.77 -13.31
N GLN A 182 11.83 -18.15 -14.49
CA GLN A 182 11.34 -18.82 -15.70
C GLN A 182 12.47 -19.42 -16.55
N TYR A 183 13.69 -18.89 -16.44
CA TYR A 183 14.81 -19.27 -17.31
C TYR A 183 16.07 -19.48 -16.49
N TYR A 184 16.67 -20.65 -16.62
CA TYR A 184 17.97 -20.99 -16.06
C TYR A 184 18.68 -21.98 -16.99
N GLU A 185 20.00 -21.95 -16.98
CA GLU A 185 20.81 -22.93 -17.69
C GLU A 185 21.21 -24.08 -16.77
N GLU A 186 21.43 -25.26 -17.36
CA GLU A 186 21.92 -26.43 -16.62
C GLU A 186 23.39 -26.67 -16.94
N HIS A 187 24.22 -26.73 -15.89
CA HIS A 187 25.66 -26.93 -15.99
C HIS A 187 26.07 -28.21 -15.24
N THR A 188 26.87 -29.06 -15.88
CA THR A 188 27.45 -30.24 -15.23
C THR A 188 28.92 -30.00 -14.93
N LEU A 189 29.30 -30.15 -13.66
CA LEU A 189 30.70 -30.05 -13.24
C LEU A 189 31.35 -31.44 -13.10
N PRO A 190 32.66 -31.56 -13.42
CA PRO A 190 33.38 -32.83 -13.31
C PRO A 190 33.55 -33.24 -11.84
N THR A 191 33.69 -34.56 -11.60
CA THR A 191 33.83 -35.15 -10.26
C THR A 191 35.07 -34.64 -9.49
N SER A 192 36.07 -34.10 -10.20
CA SER A 192 37.27 -33.51 -9.61
C SER A 192 37.07 -32.08 -9.08
N ALA A 193 35.91 -31.46 -9.31
CA ALA A 193 35.61 -30.12 -8.82
C ALA A 193 35.56 -30.11 -7.28
N LYS A 194 36.35 -29.22 -6.66
CA LYS A 194 36.35 -29.06 -5.21
C LYS A 194 35.04 -28.38 -4.78
N CYS A 195 34.25 -29.07 -3.98
CA CYS A 195 33.03 -28.54 -3.37
C CYS A 195 33.22 -28.45 -1.85
N ARG A 196 32.86 -27.30 -1.27
CA ARG A 196 32.79 -27.10 0.18
C ARG A 196 31.31 -27.12 0.57
N ILE A 197 30.96 -27.98 1.52
CA ILE A 197 29.60 -28.06 2.05
C ILE A 197 29.52 -27.21 3.30
N SER A 198 28.51 -26.35 3.39
CA SER A 198 28.24 -25.55 4.57
C SER A 198 26.76 -25.63 4.93
N ARG A 199 26.43 -25.47 6.22
CA ARG A 199 25.05 -25.51 6.70
C ARG A 199 24.77 -24.24 7.48
N TYR A 200 23.89 -23.39 6.96
CA TYR A 200 23.56 -22.11 7.59
C TYR A 200 22.32 -22.25 8.47
N VAL A 201 22.52 -22.78 9.69
CA VAL A 201 21.43 -23.05 10.64
C VAL A 201 20.72 -21.76 11.11
N GLY A 202 21.41 -20.61 11.08
CA GLY A 202 20.85 -19.32 11.50
C GLY A 202 19.70 -18.81 10.61
N ALA A 203 19.78 -19.01 9.29
CA ALA A 203 18.71 -18.64 8.36
C ALA A 203 17.46 -19.52 8.57
N PHE A 204 17.65 -20.82 8.81
CA PHE A 204 16.56 -21.72 9.16
C PHE A 204 15.88 -21.33 10.49
N MET A 205 16.63 -20.87 11.49
CA MET A 205 16.06 -20.43 12.77
C MET A 205 15.26 -19.12 12.67
N GLN A 206 15.59 -18.24 11.71
CA GLN A 206 14.82 -17.00 11.45
C GLN A 206 13.58 -17.23 10.58
N HIS A 207 13.62 -18.21 9.67
CA HIS A 207 12.51 -18.54 8.75
C HIS A 207 11.71 -19.80 9.16
N GLY A 208 12.06 -20.43 10.27
CA GLY A 208 11.39 -21.60 10.82
C GLY A 208 10.02 -21.24 11.40
N ALA A 209 9.05 -21.01 10.51
CA ALA A 209 7.66 -20.75 10.88
C ALA A 209 6.80 -21.97 10.56
N ASN A 210 5.94 -22.33 11.51
CA ASN A 210 4.93 -23.38 11.38
C ASN A 210 3.97 -23.09 10.20
N GLY A 211 3.83 -24.03 9.26
CA GLY A 211 2.86 -23.95 8.16
C GLY A 211 3.10 -25.01 7.07
N GLU A 212 2.07 -25.32 6.28
CA GLU A 212 2.22 -26.20 5.12
C GLU A 212 3.07 -25.52 4.03
N GLY A 213 4.14 -26.19 3.58
CA GLY A 213 5.03 -25.68 2.54
C GLY A 213 6.13 -24.74 3.04
N ALA A 214 6.42 -24.73 4.34
CA ALA A 214 7.61 -24.12 4.91
C ALA A 214 8.87 -24.96 4.56
N PRO A 215 10.02 -24.32 4.25
CA PRO A 215 11.24 -25.03 3.92
C PRO A 215 11.75 -25.86 5.10
N ARG A 216 12.20 -27.07 4.83
CA ARG A 216 12.77 -28.00 5.81
C ARG A 216 14.20 -27.56 6.15
N GLU A 217 14.73 -27.99 7.30
CA GLU A 217 16.13 -27.73 7.69
C GLU A 217 17.14 -28.21 6.61
N GLN A 218 16.76 -29.24 5.84
CA GLN A 218 17.53 -29.81 4.75
C GLN A 218 17.58 -28.90 3.51
N ASP A 219 16.60 -28.01 3.34
CA ASP A 219 16.50 -27.08 2.21
C ASP A 219 17.47 -25.88 2.39
N TYR A 220 17.95 -25.64 3.62
CA TYR A 220 18.95 -24.61 3.96
C TYR A 220 20.41 -25.13 3.96
N VAL A 221 20.66 -26.32 3.41
CA VAL A 221 22.03 -26.77 3.13
C VAL A 221 22.56 -25.95 1.95
N GLU A 222 23.67 -25.24 2.17
CA GLU A 222 24.29 -24.38 1.16
C GLU A 222 25.61 -24.99 0.70
N TYR A 223 25.66 -25.31 -0.59
CA TYR A 223 26.86 -25.83 -1.21
C TYR A 223 27.66 -24.69 -1.80
N GLN A 224 28.97 -24.72 -1.63
CA GLN A 224 29.89 -23.72 -2.14
C GLN A 224 30.85 -24.36 -3.15
N ILE A 225 30.87 -23.82 -4.36
CA ILE A 225 31.75 -24.26 -5.44
C ILE A 225 32.54 -23.07 -5.95
N SER A 226 33.79 -23.30 -6.36
CA SER A 226 34.63 -22.25 -6.94
C SER A 226 35.16 -22.67 -8.31
N THR A 227 34.99 -21.81 -9.32
CA THR A 227 35.43 -22.07 -10.69
C THR A 227 35.70 -20.77 -11.44
N ARG A 228 36.48 -20.84 -12.52
CA ARG A 228 36.69 -19.73 -13.48
C ARG A 228 35.57 -19.62 -14.53
N GLN A 229 34.63 -20.58 -14.54
CA GLN A 229 33.47 -20.50 -15.43
C GLN A 229 32.46 -19.49 -14.91
N ILE A 230 31.90 -18.67 -15.81
CA ILE A 230 30.86 -17.69 -15.51
C ILE A 230 29.48 -18.33 -15.62
N TYR A 231 28.73 -18.33 -14.51
CA TYR A 231 27.34 -18.76 -14.40
C TYR A 231 26.46 -17.61 -13.88
N ASN A 232 25.15 -17.78 -13.95
CA ASN A 232 24.17 -16.80 -13.50
C ASN A 232 23.40 -17.27 -12.25
N LEU A 233 22.77 -16.31 -11.56
CA LEU A 233 21.78 -16.64 -10.55
C LEU A 233 20.69 -17.51 -11.19
N TRP A 234 20.13 -18.44 -10.41
CA TRP A 234 19.16 -19.45 -10.81
C TRP A 234 19.67 -20.61 -11.66
N ASP A 235 20.86 -20.53 -12.26
CA ASP A 235 21.43 -21.66 -13.00
C ASP A 235 21.50 -22.92 -12.13
N LEU A 236 21.16 -24.05 -12.73
CA LEU A 236 21.20 -25.36 -12.09
C LEU A 236 22.58 -25.97 -12.28
N VAL A 237 23.27 -26.26 -11.20
CA VAL A 237 24.56 -26.96 -11.26
C VAL A 237 24.40 -28.38 -10.73
N ARG A 238 24.86 -29.35 -11.53
CA ARG A 238 24.89 -30.77 -11.17
C ARG A 238 26.32 -31.28 -10.99
N MET A 239 26.49 -32.08 -9.94
CA MET A 239 27.64 -32.94 -9.65
C MET A 239 27.11 -34.35 -9.34
N GLU A 240 27.96 -35.38 -9.39
CA GLU A 240 27.55 -36.80 -9.28
C GLU A 240 26.50 -37.10 -8.20
N ASN A 241 26.63 -36.51 -7.01
CA ASN A 241 25.72 -36.73 -5.87
C ASN A 241 25.02 -35.45 -5.37
N LEU A 242 24.98 -34.38 -6.19
CA LEU A 242 24.52 -33.07 -5.75
C LEU A 242 23.95 -32.25 -6.90
N ALA A 243 22.77 -31.68 -6.70
CA ALA A 243 22.18 -30.71 -7.60
C ALA A 243 21.65 -29.53 -6.79
N GLY A 244 21.85 -28.32 -7.29
CA GLY A 244 21.33 -27.10 -6.66
C GLY A 244 21.36 -25.92 -7.60
N HIS A 245 20.47 -24.97 -7.36
CA HIS A 245 20.40 -23.71 -8.08
C HIS A 245 21.27 -22.66 -7.39
N ILE A 246 21.91 -21.79 -8.18
CA ILE A 246 22.77 -20.72 -7.68
C ILE A 246 21.91 -19.60 -7.08
N CYS A 247 22.04 -19.36 -5.77
CA CYS A 247 21.33 -18.28 -5.06
C CYS A 247 22.21 -17.05 -4.79
N ARG A 248 23.53 -17.23 -4.73
CA ARG A 248 24.50 -16.17 -4.52
C ARG A 248 25.78 -16.44 -5.28
N ILE A 249 26.44 -15.38 -5.73
CA ILE A 249 27.69 -15.38 -6.47
C ILE A 249 28.58 -14.32 -5.87
N HIS A 250 29.78 -14.71 -5.49
CA HIS A 250 30.87 -13.81 -5.15
C HIS A 250 32.00 -14.03 -6.16
N SER A 251 32.27 -13.03 -6.99
CA SER A 251 33.35 -13.07 -7.97
C SER A 251 34.51 -12.22 -7.47
N ALA A 252 35.72 -12.77 -7.47
CA ALA A 252 36.91 -12.07 -7.01
C ALA A 252 38.05 -12.22 -8.02
N TYR A 253 38.68 -11.12 -8.39
CA TYR A 253 39.87 -11.11 -9.21
C TYR A 253 41.10 -11.21 -8.31
N CYS A 254 41.76 -12.37 -8.31
CA CYS A 254 42.87 -12.69 -7.42
C CYS A 254 44.05 -13.21 -8.24
N LYS A 255 45.22 -12.55 -8.12
CA LYS A 255 46.50 -12.99 -8.75
C LYS A 255 46.42 -13.19 -10.27
N GLY A 256 45.66 -12.33 -10.96
CA GLY A 256 45.54 -12.37 -12.42
C GLY A 256 44.38 -13.23 -12.95
N GLU A 257 43.66 -13.94 -12.09
CA GLU A 257 42.52 -14.77 -12.49
C GLU A 257 41.21 -14.30 -11.83
N LEU A 258 40.13 -14.24 -12.61
CA LEU A 258 38.78 -14.07 -12.07
C LEU A 258 38.23 -15.42 -11.61
N VAL A 259 37.96 -15.54 -10.32
CA VAL A 259 37.39 -16.76 -9.72
C VAL A 259 36.00 -16.45 -9.17
N HIS A 260 35.04 -17.29 -9.50
CA HIS A 260 33.67 -17.18 -9.02
C HIS A 260 33.41 -18.23 -7.95
N THR A 261 32.84 -17.79 -6.84
CA THR A 261 32.32 -18.63 -5.78
C THR A 261 30.81 -18.62 -5.84
N TYR A 262 30.22 -19.77 -6.14
CA TYR A 262 28.78 -19.96 -6.23
C TYR A 262 28.25 -20.66 -5.00
N PHE A 263 27.13 -20.17 -4.49
CA PHE A 263 26.39 -20.73 -3.39
C PHE A 263 25.09 -21.32 -3.92
N LEU A 264 24.88 -22.62 -3.65
CA LEU A 264 23.79 -23.38 -4.23
C LEU A 264 22.83 -23.88 -3.16
N ARG A 265 21.54 -23.86 -3.48
CA ARG A 265 20.45 -24.41 -2.66
C ARG A 265 19.46 -25.19 -3.51
N GLN A 266 18.59 -25.98 -2.88
CA GLN A 266 17.46 -26.61 -3.57
C GLN A 266 16.47 -25.56 -4.05
N ARG A 267 15.71 -25.85 -5.12
CA ARG A 267 14.76 -24.89 -5.72
C ARG A 267 13.71 -24.42 -4.70
N GLU A 268 13.28 -25.31 -3.82
CA GLU A 268 12.30 -25.07 -2.77
C GLU A 268 12.78 -24.02 -1.76
N ALA A 269 14.10 -23.86 -1.60
CA ALA A 269 14.70 -22.89 -0.69
C ALA A 269 14.71 -21.45 -1.22
N PHE A 270 14.29 -21.23 -2.47
CA PHE A 270 14.11 -19.91 -3.08
C PHE A 270 12.69 -19.36 -2.85
N LYS A 271 11.80 -20.15 -2.25
CA LYS A 271 10.45 -19.71 -1.94
C LYS A 271 10.52 -18.70 -0.79
N GLU A 272 10.17 -17.46 -1.11
CA GLU A 272 10.11 -16.38 -0.12
C GLU A 272 8.90 -16.53 0.79
N LEU A 273 9.09 -16.21 2.08
CA LEU A 273 7.96 -16.07 3.00
C LEU A 273 7.26 -14.74 2.73
N PRO A 274 5.93 -14.66 2.91
CA PRO A 274 5.21 -13.39 2.77
C PRO A 274 5.81 -12.31 3.69
N ILE A 275 6.29 -11.24 3.06
CA ILE A 275 6.77 -10.04 3.73
C ILE A 275 5.55 -9.15 3.99
N PHE A 276 5.51 -8.53 5.16
CA PHE A 276 4.47 -7.58 5.52
C PHE A 276 5.10 -6.24 5.86
N ASN A 277 4.41 -5.16 5.51
CA ASN A 277 4.80 -3.83 5.96
C ASN A 277 4.27 -3.62 7.38
N GLU A 278 5.17 -3.64 8.37
CA GLU A 278 4.80 -3.42 9.77
C GLU A 278 4.43 -1.95 10.06
N CYS A 279 4.94 -1.00 9.26
CA CYS A 279 4.70 0.42 9.48
C CYS A 279 3.25 0.83 9.25
N GLN A 280 2.49 0.09 8.43
CA GLN A 280 1.07 0.38 8.17
C GLN A 280 0.11 -0.30 9.16
N GLN A 281 0.56 -1.32 9.90
CA GLN A 281 -0.30 -2.06 10.81
C GLN A 281 -0.81 -1.13 11.93
N GLY A 282 -2.13 -1.08 12.12
CA GLY A 282 -2.77 -0.22 13.11
C GLY A 282 -2.86 1.26 12.68
N CYS A 283 -2.35 1.64 11.51
CA CYS A 283 -2.40 3.02 11.05
C CYS A 283 -3.80 3.44 10.58
N SER A 284 -4.05 4.76 10.69
CA SER A 284 -5.29 5.41 10.26
C SER A 284 -4.94 6.55 9.30
N PHE A 285 -5.36 6.44 8.05
CA PHE A 285 -5.00 7.36 6.97
C PHE A 285 -6.16 8.31 6.67
N GLN A 286 -5.89 9.62 6.58
CA GLN A 286 -6.91 10.58 6.18
C GLN A 286 -7.39 10.29 4.76
N ALA A 287 -8.70 10.26 4.57
CA ALA A 287 -9.31 9.94 3.30
C ALA A 287 -10.56 10.80 3.03
N GLU A 288 -10.98 10.86 1.78
CA GLU A 288 -12.19 11.54 1.33
C GLU A 288 -13.11 10.57 0.61
N VAL A 289 -14.40 10.60 0.93
CA VAL A 289 -15.40 9.73 0.31
C VAL A 289 -15.67 10.16 -1.12
N LYS A 290 -15.47 9.25 -2.08
CA LYS A 290 -15.77 9.45 -3.51
C LYS A 290 -17.13 8.90 -3.90
N ALA A 291 -17.51 7.76 -3.36
CA ALA A 291 -18.80 7.15 -3.60
C ALA A 291 -19.29 6.35 -2.40
N VAL A 292 -20.60 6.17 -2.31
CA VAL A 292 -21.29 5.47 -1.22
C VAL A 292 -22.24 4.46 -1.83
N LYS A 293 -22.20 3.20 -1.36
CA LYS A 293 -23.10 2.13 -1.78
C LYS A 293 -23.40 1.24 -0.58
N GLN A 294 -24.66 1.27 -0.12
CA GLN A 294 -25.12 0.51 1.03
C GLN A 294 -24.26 0.81 2.27
N ASP A 295 -23.53 -0.17 2.79
CA ASP A 295 -22.66 -0.12 3.97
C ASP A 295 -21.17 0.09 3.60
N LYS A 296 -20.89 0.41 2.33
CA LYS A 296 -19.53 0.57 1.81
C LYS A 296 -19.31 1.94 1.20
N VAL A 297 -18.03 2.32 1.16
CA VAL A 297 -17.56 3.57 0.57
C VAL A 297 -16.34 3.34 -0.30
N GLN A 298 -16.18 4.17 -1.33
CA GLN A 298 -14.92 4.33 -2.06
C GLN A 298 -14.24 5.60 -1.54
N VAL A 299 -12.92 5.55 -1.33
CA VAL A 299 -12.18 6.66 -0.72
C VAL A 299 -10.87 6.98 -1.44
N SER A 300 -10.52 8.25 -1.53
CA SER A 300 -9.17 8.67 -1.93
C SER A 300 -8.34 9.02 -0.71
N LEU A 301 -7.10 8.58 -0.63
CA LEU A 301 -6.20 8.91 0.49
C LEU A 301 -5.54 10.27 0.28
N LYS A 302 -5.39 11.04 1.36
CA LYS A 302 -4.75 12.36 1.32
C LYS A 302 -3.23 12.21 1.30
N GLY A 303 -2.58 12.79 0.31
CA GLY A 303 -1.12 12.72 0.12
C GLY A 303 -0.65 11.51 -0.69
N ASP A 304 -1.60 10.73 -1.21
CA ASP A 304 -1.32 9.60 -2.11
C ASP A 304 -0.66 10.12 -3.39
N GLU A 305 0.54 9.63 -3.71
CA GLU A 305 1.23 9.99 -4.95
C GLU A 305 0.56 9.38 -6.19
N ASN A 306 -0.31 8.37 -6.01
CA ASN A 306 -1.14 7.78 -7.06
C ASN A 306 -2.57 8.37 -7.05
N ALA A 307 -2.67 9.70 -6.89
CA ALA A 307 -3.94 10.40 -6.69
C ALA A 307 -4.93 10.29 -7.87
N ASP A 308 -4.41 10.20 -9.10
CA ASP A 308 -5.21 10.18 -10.34
C ASP A 308 -5.68 8.77 -10.73
N GLN A 309 -5.52 7.79 -9.85
CA GLN A 309 -5.95 6.41 -10.10
C GLN A 309 -7.48 6.29 -10.23
N THR A 310 -7.92 5.29 -10.99
CA THR A 310 -9.31 4.84 -10.96
C THR A 310 -9.60 4.11 -9.65
N ILE A 311 -10.44 4.68 -8.79
CA ILE A 311 -10.83 4.04 -7.53
C ILE A 311 -12.03 3.12 -7.78
N THR A 312 -11.83 1.81 -7.68
CA THR A 312 -12.92 0.83 -7.83
C THR A 312 -13.23 0.07 -6.54
N ARG A 313 -12.27 -0.02 -5.62
CA ARG A 313 -12.41 -0.79 -4.38
C ARG A 313 -13.42 -0.19 -3.41
N TRP A 314 -14.31 -1.03 -2.91
CA TRP A 314 -15.29 -0.70 -1.86
C TRP A 314 -14.81 -1.15 -0.49
N PHE A 315 -14.62 -0.20 0.42
CA PHE A 315 -14.28 -0.47 1.81
C PHE A 315 -15.53 -0.52 2.68
N PRO A 316 -15.63 -1.45 3.64
CA PRO A 316 -16.70 -1.44 4.63
C PRO A 316 -16.60 -0.19 5.51
N TYR A 317 -17.74 0.41 5.84
CA TYR A 317 -17.82 1.53 6.76
C TYR A 317 -18.20 1.04 8.17
N SER A 318 -17.44 1.45 9.18
CA SER A 318 -17.70 1.09 10.56
C SER A 318 -18.88 1.88 11.13
N THR A 319 -19.86 1.18 11.68
CA THR A 319 -20.99 1.76 12.44
C THR A 319 -20.93 1.38 13.91
N GLY A 320 -21.36 2.29 14.79
CA GLY A 320 -21.38 2.07 16.24
C GLY A 320 -22.44 1.07 16.72
N TYR A 321 -23.44 0.74 15.89
CA TYR A 321 -24.48 -0.24 16.22
C TYR A 321 -25.05 -0.87 14.95
N SER A 322 -25.08 -2.20 14.89
CA SER A 322 -25.71 -2.96 13.81
C SER A 322 -26.12 -4.34 14.32
N SER A 323 -27.29 -4.81 13.91
CA SER A 323 -27.89 -6.08 14.32
C SER A 323 -28.47 -6.82 13.10
N PRO A 324 -28.43 -8.17 13.08
CA PRO A 324 -28.95 -8.97 11.96
C PRO A 324 -30.45 -8.78 11.66
N ASP A 325 -31.23 -8.27 12.62
CA ASP A 325 -32.67 -7.98 12.48
C ASP A 325 -32.97 -6.62 11.83
N GLY A 326 -31.93 -5.88 11.44
CA GLY A 326 -32.06 -4.57 10.78
C GLY A 326 -32.05 -3.38 11.74
N ALA A 327 -31.97 -3.60 13.05
CA ALA A 327 -31.70 -2.52 14.00
C ALA A 327 -30.25 -2.04 13.89
N GLY A 328 -30.02 -0.72 13.90
CA GLY A 328 -28.67 -0.19 13.79
C GLY A 328 -28.60 1.31 13.58
N TRP A 329 -27.38 1.83 13.67
CA TRP A 329 -27.03 3.19 13.26
C TRP A 329 -26.65 3.17 11.78
N TYR A 330 -27.61 3.50 10.92
CA TYR A 330 -27.37 3.65 9.50
C TYR A 330 -27.17 5.13 9.15
N CYS A 331 -25.95 5.61 9.33
CA CYS A 331 -25.54 6.99 9.09
C CYS A 331 -24.31 7.00 8.18
N MET A 332 -24.53 6.66 6.91
CA MET A 332 -23.47 6.65 5.92
C MET A 332 -22.93 8.07 5.68
N PRO A 333 -21.62 8.23 5.51
CA PRO A 333 -21.04 9.50 5.13
C PRO A 333 -21.51 9.92 3.74
N GLU A 334 -21.35 11.19 3.42
CA GLU A 334 -21.66 11.74 2.10
C GLU A 334 -20.41 11.83 1.22
N THR A 335 -20.60 11.86 -0.11
CA THR A 335 -19.50 12.17 -1.03
C THR A 335 -18.87 13.52 -0.69
N GLY A 336 -17.55 13.55 -0.56
CA GLY A 336 -16.78 14.72 -0.13
C GLY A 336 -16.47 14.76 1.37
N ASP A 337 -17.09 13.89 2.19
CA ASP A 337 -16.79 13.83 3.62
C ASP A 337 -15.37 13.32 3.85
N ARG A 338 -14.69 13.89 4.85
CA ARG A 338 -13.40 13.40 5.31
C ARG A 338 -13.57 12.33 6.37
N VAL A 339 -13.01 11.17 6.07
CA VAL A 339 -13.03 9.96 6.88
C VAL A 339 -11.60 9.46 7.12
N ARG A 340 -11.44 8.33 7.81
CA ARG A 340 -10.15 7.67 7.91
C ARG A 340 -10.22 6.23 7.41
N LEU A 341 -9.25 5.80 6.61
CA LEU A 341 -9.02 4.40 6.30
C LEU A 341 -8.14 3.79 7.39
N GLN A 342 -8.67 2.81 8.12
CA GLN A 342 -7.96 2.07 9.16
C GLN A 342 -7.41 0.77 8.59
N ILE A 343 -6.13 0.48 8.81
CA ILE A 343 -5.52 -0.82 8.52
C ILE A 343 -5.37 -1.56 9.86
N PRO A 344 -6.21 -2.56 10.16
CA PRO A 344 -6.26 -3.17 11.50
C PRO A 344 -5.09 -4.12 11.81
N ASP A 345 -4.61 -4.83 10.79
CA ASP A 345 -3.60 -5.88 10.93
C ASP A 345 -2.58 -5.80 9.78
N ARG A 346 -1.80 -6.86 9.59
CA ARG A 346 -0.76 -6.94 8.55
C ARG A 346 -1.29 -6.99 7.11
N ALA A 347 -2.55 -7.36 6.92
CA ALA A 347 -3.19 -7.46 5.62
C ALA A 347 -3.91 -6.13 5.32
N GLU A 348 -3.32 -5.34 4.43
CA GLU A 348 -3.88 -4.05 3.99
C GLU A 348 -5.29 -4.18 3.39
N GLU A 349 -5.62 -5.36 2.87
CA GLU A 349 -6.94 -5.74 2.36
C GLU A 349 -8.02 -5.73 3.44
N HIS A 350 -7.67 -5.95 4.71
CA HIS A 350 -8.62 -5.86 5.82
C HIS A 350 -8.96 -4.42 6.21
N GLY A 351 -8.46 -3.44 5.44
CA GLY A 351 -8.76 -2.04 5.63
C GLY A 351 -10.27 -1.75 5.66
N TYR A 352 -10.68 -0.85 6.54
CA TYR A 352 -12.06 -0.39 6.67
C TYR A 352 -12.12 1.09 7.01
N VAL A 353 -13.21 1.75 6.65
CA VAL A 353 -13.36 3.19 6.86
C VAL A 353 -14.05 3.47 8.19
N ILE A 354 -13.45 4.38 8.96
CA ILE A 354 -13.96 4.84 10.25
C ILE A 354 -14.10 6.35 10.26
N SER A 355 -15.00 6.83 11.14
CA SER A 355 -15.02 8.19 11.70
C SER A 355 -14.98 9.31 10.65
N ALA A 356 -16.10 10.00 10.46
CA ALA A 356 -16.04 11.35 9.95
C ALA A 356 -15.19 12.22 10.90
N VAL A 357 -14.13 12.85 10.40
CA VAL A 357 -13.36 13.82 11.20
C VAL A 357 -14.11 15.13 11.15
N HIS A 358 -14.43 15.72 12.30
CA HIS A 358 -15.01 17.07 12.30
C HIS A 358 -14.00 18.04 11.68
N LEU A 359 -14.36 18.60 10.53
CA LEU A 359 -13.68 19.75 9.95
C LEU A 359 -14.41 21.01 10.41
N GLU A 360 -13.71 22.13 10.43
CA GLU A 360 -14.34 23.43 10.62
C GLU A 360 -15.49 23.58 9.63
N THR A 361 -16.70 23.51 10.17
CA THR A 361 -17.93 23.81 9.45
C THR A 361 -18.20 25.30 9.51
N GLY A 362 -18.93 25.81 8.51
CA GLY A 362 -19.31 27.23 8.38
C GLY A 362 -19.82 27.84 9.68
N HIS A 363 -21.09 27.71 10.04
CA HIS A 363 -21.60 28.19 11.34
C HIS A 363 -22.05 27.06 12.28
N ASP A 364 -22.27 25.87 11.75
CA ASP A 364 -22.78 24.72 12.51
C ASP A 364 -21.69 24.07 13.38
N ARG A 365 -22.09 23.37 14.45
CA ARG A 365 -21.23 22.53 15.32
C ARG A 365 -20.02 23.26 15.96
N ARG A 366 -20.12 24.56 16.20
CA ARG A 366 -19.09 25.37 16.89
C ARG A 366 -19.27 25.48 18.40
N MET A 367 -20.49 25.25 18.90
CA MET A 367 -20.84 25.37 20.31
C MET A 367 -20.83 23.99 20.96
N PRO A 368 -19.84 23.66 21.82
CA PRO A 368 -19.72 22.32 22.39
C PRO A 368 -20.93 21.89 23.22
N ASP A 369 -21.63 22.83 23.87
CA ASP A 369 -22.81 22.54 24.68
C ASP A 369 -24.03 22.12 23.84
N HIS A 370 -24.06 22.50 22.56
CA HIS A 370 -25.13 22.15 21.64
C HIS A 370 -24.81 20.82 20.95
N LYS A 371 -25.52 19.75 21.31
CA LYS A 371 -25.37 18.44 20.65
C LYS A 371 -26.39 18.36 19.52
N SER A 372 -25.91 18.21 18.29
CA SER A 372 -26.74 18.26 17.09
C SER A 372 -26.61 16.97 16.29
N PHE A 373 -27.74 16.34 15.96
CA PHE A 373 -27.83 15.34 14.90
C PHE A 373 -28.55 15.96 13.70
N LYS A 374 -27.78 16.33 12.67
CA LYS A 374 -28.26 17.10 11.52
C LYS A 374 -27.84 16.45 10.20
N THR A 375 -28.78 16.39 9.26
CA THR A 375 -28.57 15.90 7.88
C THR A 375 -28.29 17.06 6.91
N LYS A 376 -27.75 16.78 5.73
CA LYS A 376 -27.60 17.80 4.67
C LYS A 376 -28.91 18.49 4.24
N TYR A 377 -30.05 17.89 4.52
CA TYR A 377 -31.38 18.42 4.20
C TYR A 377 -31.93 19.36 5.28
N GLY A 378 -31.10 19.75 6.25
CA GLY A 378 -31.46 20.66 7.33
C GLY A 378 -32.45 20.07 8.35
N LYS A 379 -32.63 18.76 8.38
CA LYS A 379 -33.42 18.09 9.42
C LYS A 379 -32.51 17.84 10.61
N GLU A 380 -32.92 18.31 11.78
CA GLU A 380 -32.08 18.37 12.97
C GLU A 380 -32.83 17.94 14.23
N LEU A 381 -32.14 17.13 15.03
CA LEU A 381 -32.42 16.91 16.45
C LEU A 381 -31.33 17.63 17.25
N LEU A 382 -31.73 18.63 18.04
CA LEU A 382 -30.83 19.52 18.77
C LEU A 382 -31.08 19.42 20.27
N PHE A 383 -30.00 19.24 21.02
CA PHE A 383 -29.98 19.28 22.48
C PHE A 383 -29.18 20.52 22.89
N THR A 384 -29.82 21.46 23.57
CA THR A 384 -29.18 22.60 24.24
C THR A 384 -29.23 22.41 25.76
N PRO A 385 -28.58 23.26 26.56
CA PRO A 385 -28.70 23.22 28.02
C PRO A 385 -30.12 23.42 28.56
N ASP A 386 -31.02 24.02 27.77
CA ASP A 386 -32.36 24.46 28.18
C ASP A 386 -33.50 23.95 27.27
N SER A 387 -33.19 23.19 26.21
CA SER A 387 -34.19 22.65 25.31
C SER A 387 -33.81 21.35 24.59
N LEU A 388 -34.84 20.63 24.16
CA LEU A 388 -34.78 19.55 23.17
C LEU A 388 -35.65 19.93 21.97
N GLU A 389 -35.05 19.99 20.78
CA GLU A 389 -35.72 20.46 19.57
C GLU A 389 -35.60 19.47 18.41
N LEU A 390 -36.73 19.16 17.77
CA LEU A 390 -36.80 18.50 16.48
C LEU A 390 -37.30 19.51 15.45
N THR A 391 -36.48 19.85 14.46
CA THR A 391 -36.83 20.89 13.47
C THR A 391 -36.36 20.57 12.06
N ASN A 392 -37.04 21.15 11.08
CA ASN A 392 -36.64 21.14 9.68
C ASN A 392 -36.00 22.45 9.22
N HIS A 393 -35.86 23.44 10.11
CA HIS A 393 -35.42 24.82 9.82
C HIS A 393 -36.23 25.55 8.74
N GLN A 394 -37.49 25.12 8.54
CA GLN A 394 -38.39 25.58 7.49
C GLN A 394 -39.82 25.68 8.05
N GLY A 395 -39.99 26.29 9.23
CA GLY A 395 -41.30 26.60 9.81
C GLY A 395 -41.96 25.48 10.64
N MET A 396 -41.36 24.29 10.73
CA MET A 396 -41.89 23.18 11.53
C MET A 396 -40.95 22.80 12.68
N SER A 397 -41.50 22.61 13.88
CA SER A 397 -40.73 22.18 15.04
C SER A 397 -41.56 21.53 16.14
N VAL A 398 -40.94 20.57 16.84
CA VAL A 398 -41.37 20.08 18.16
C VAL A 398 -40.30 20.49 19.17
N ARG A 399 -40.66 21.23 20.21
CA ARG A 399 -39.70 21.73 21.21
C ARG A 399 -40.18 21.45 22.62
N MET A 400 -39.28 20.98 23.47
CA MET A 400 -39.44 20.93 24.92
C MET A 400 -38.48 21.95 25.50
N ILE A 401 -39.01 22.97 26.19
CA ILE A 401 -38.22 24.11 26.68
C ILE A 401 -38.38 24.21 28.19
N ASP A 402 -37.26 24.22 28.89
CA ASP A 402 -37.23 24.31 30.35
C ASP A 402 -37.91 25.61 30.82
N GLY A 403 -38.81 25.47 31.79
CA GLY A 403 -39.58 26.58 32.34
C GLY A 403 -40.67 27.16 31.42
N LYS A 404 -40.81 26.71 30.16
CA LYS A 404 -41.88 27.16 29.23
C LYS A 404 -42.84 26.04 28.82
N GLY A 405 -42.39 24.78 28.83
CA GLY A 405 -43.20 23.62 28.46
C GLY A 405 -42.97 23.15 27.02
N ILE A 406 -43.97 22.48 26.45
CA ILE A 406 -43.89 21.80 25.15
C ILE A 406 -44.57 22.65 24.06
N GLN A 407 -43.94 22.78 22.90
CA GLN A 407 -44.46 23.52 21.74
C GLN A 407 -44.43 22.66 20.48
N LEU A 408 -45.55 22.64 19.77
CA LEU A 408 -45.68 22.04 18.44
C LEU A 408 -46.06 23.16 17.46
N VAL A 409 -45.20 23.42 16.48
CA VAL A 409 -45.38 24.51 15.49
C VAL A 409 -45.28 23.91 14.09
N SER A 410 -46.22 24.31 13.23
CA SER A 410 -46.27 23.90 11.82
C SER A 410 -46.84 25.03 10.97
N ASP A 411 -46.27 25.25 9.79
CA ASP A 411 -46.79 26.13 8.72
C ASP A 411 -47.74 25.38 7.76
N LYS A 412 -48.07 24.12 8.09
CA LYS A 412 -49.02 23.21 7.45
C LYS A 412 -49.97 22.60 8.49
N ASP A 413 -50.92 21.81 8.02
CA ASP A 413 -51.89 21.12 8.87
C ASP A 413 -51.22 20.23 9.93
N ILE A 414 -51.79 20.22 11.14
CA ILE A 414 -51.44 19.30 12.22
C ILE A 414 -52.63 18.36 12.43
N SER A 415 -52.40 17.05 12.29
CA SER A 415 -53.42 16.01 12.48
C SER A 415 -53.08 15.14 13.69
N ILE A 416 -54.01 15.00 14.64
CA ILE A 416 -53.89 14.13 15.82
C ILE A 416 -55.02 13.08 15.75
N ILE A 417 -54.65 11.80 15.61
CA ILE A 417 -55.60 10.71 15.35
C ILE A 417 -55.30 9.54 16.29
N ALA A 418 -56.33 9.01 16.96
CA ALA A 418 -56.24 7.83 17.82
C ALA A 418 -57.25 6.77 17.38
N GLY A 419 -56.82 5.49 17.35
CA GLY A 419 -57.73 4.35 17.14
C GLY A 419 -58.55 3.97 18.37
N GLY A 420 -58.14 4.45 19.54
CA GLY A 420 -58.85 4.33 20.82
C GLY A 420 -59.23 5.70 21.38
N ASN A 421 -59.33 5.80 22.71
CA ASN A 421 -59.70 7.04 23.38
C ASN A 421 -58.57 8.08 23.31
N MET A 422 -58.94 9.35 23.11
CA MET A 422 -58.06 10.52 23.19
C MET A 422 -58.53 11.42 24.34
N MET A 423 -57.63 11.80 25.23
CA MET A 423 -57.91 12.69 26.37
C MET A 423 -56.99 13.91 26.31
N ILE A 424 -57.58 15.10 26.36
CA ILE A 424 -56.88 16.38 26.46
C ILE A 424 -57.49 17.12 27.64
N SER A 425 -56.70 17.39 28.68
CA SER A 425 -57.16 18.02 29.91
C SER A 425 -56.11 18.98 30.45
N SER A 426 -56.58 20.03 31.13
CA SER A 426 -55.76 20.86 32.02
C SER A 426 -56.22 20.55 33.44
N GLU A 427 -55.27 20.24 34.34
CA GLU A 427 -55.60 19.83 35.71
C GLU A 427 -56.02 21.04 36.56
N ASP A 428 -55.21 22.10 36.55
CA ASP A 428 -55.38 23.24 37.46
C ASP A 428 -55.82 24.53 36.76
N ALA A 429 -55.86 24.54 35.43
CA ALA A 429 -56.07 25.74 34.63
C ALA A 429 -57.10 25.51 33.52
N SER A 430 -56.93 26.18 32.39
CA SER A 430 -57.88 26.18 31.28
C SER A 430 -57.34 25.46 30.05
N LEU A 431 -58.23 24.78 29.34
CA LEU A 431 -58.01 24.35 27.96
C LEU A 431 -58.48 25.46 27.01
N THR A 432 -57.59 25.97 26.16
CA THR A 432 -57.91 26.97 25.14
C THR A 432 -57.85 26.33 23.76
N ILE A 433 -58.97 26.42 23.01
CA ILE A 433 -59.07 26.00 21.61
C ILE A 433 -59.50 27.23 20.82
N ALA A 434 -58.72 27.60 19.81
CA ALA A 434 -58.97 28.79 19.00
C ALA A 434 -58.69 28.52 17.52
N GLY A 435 -59.54 29.05 16.66
CA GLY A 435 -59.37 29.07 15.20
C GLY A 435 -59.79 30.44 14.68
N THR A 436 -59.07 30.96 13.67
CA THR A 436 -59.38 32.28 13.08
C THR A 436 -60.58 32.22 12.14
N SER A 437 -60.83 31.07 11.53
CA SER A 437 -61.92 30.87 10.57
C SER A 437 -63.10 30.13 11.20
N SER A 438 -62.86 28.98 11.82
CA SER A 438 -63.90 28.22 12.53
C SER A 438 -63.30 27.21 13.53
N VAL A 439 -64.15 26.66 14.40
CA VAL A 439 -63.89 25.50 15.26
C VAL A 439 -65.04 24.49 15.11
N ASP A 440 -64.71 23.23 14.80
CA ASP A 440 -65.66 22.15 14.57
C ASP A 440 -65.46 20.99 15.54
N ILE A 441 -66.52 20.57 16.25
CA ILE A 441 -66.56 19.39 17.14
C ILE A 441 -67.70 18.48 16.67
N ARG A 442 -67.41 17.22 16.31
CA ARG A 442 -68.41 16.30 15.71
C ARG A 442 -68.45 14.94 16.40
N GLN A 443 -69.67 14.40 16.53
CA GLN A 443 -69.96 13.04 17.00
C GLN A 443 -70.99 12.40 16.05
N GLY A 444 -70.55 11.57 15.11
CA GLY A 444 -71.44 10.99 14.10
C GLY A 444 -72.09 12.08 13.23
N SER A 445 -73.43 12.11 13.20
CA SER A 445 -74.21 13.16 12.51
C SER A 445 -74.54 14.37 13.39
N ALA A 446 -74.16 14.37 14.67
CA ALA A 446 -74.31 15.51 15.56
C ALA A 446 -73.00 16.32 15.62
N GLY A 447 -73.10 17.64 15.80
CA GLY A 447 -71.91 18.48 15.89
C GLY A 447 -72.16 19.90 16.35
N LEU A 448 -71.08 20.55 16.81
CA LEU A 448 -70.97 21.94 17.19
C LEU A 448 -70.00 22.62 16.22
N HIS A 449 -70.45 23.68 15.57
CA HIS A 449 -69.67 24.51 14.64
C HIS A 449 -69.67 25.95 15.16
N MET A 450 -68.48 26.54 15.30
CA MET A 450 -68.28 27.92 15.75
C MET A 450 -67.55 28.70 14.66
N ASP A 451 -68.15 29.76 14.15
CA ASP A 451 -67.55 30.73 13.22
C ASP A 451 -67.85 32.18 13.68
N ASN A 452 -68.66 32.95 12.94
CA ASN A 452 -69.26 34.19 13.42
C ASN A 452 -70.42 33.91 14.41
N ASP A 453 -71.08 32.76 14.30
CA ASP A 453 -72.16 32.30 15.15
C ASP A 453 -71.85 30.91 15.74
N ILE A 454 -72.66 30.45 16.70
CA ILE A 454 -72.56 29.09 17.26
C ILE A 454 -73.74 28.27 16.76
N THR A 455 -73.45 27.22 15.98
CA THR A 455 -74.47 26.34 15.37
C THR A 455 -74.37 24.91 15.89
N PHE A 456 -75.51 24.33 16.28
CA PHE A 456 -75.64 22.92 16.63
C PHE A 456 -76.38 22.16 15.51
N SER A 457 -75.88 20.99 15.13
CA SER A 457 -76.49 20.10 14.13
C SER A 457 -76.75 18.72 14.72
N GLY A 458 -77.86 18.07 14.30
CA GLY A 458 -78.29 16.76 14.81
C GLY A 458 -79.17 16.83 16.07
N GLY A 459 -80.04 15.83 16.28
CA GLY A 459 -81.08 15.86 17.32
C GLY A 459 -80.65 15.49 18.75
N LYS A 460 -79.43 14.95 18.95
CA LYS A 460 -78.87 14.60 20.27
C LYS A 460 -77.35 14.82 20.28
N PHE A 461 -76.91 15.95 20.83
CA PHE A 461 -75.51 16.23 21.18
C PHE A 461 -75.38 16.01 22.70
N ARG A 462 -74.62 14.99 23.13
CA ARG A 462 -74.39 14.71 24.57
C ARG A 462 -73.04 15.27 24.98
N ILE A 463 -73.05 16.40 25.68
CA ILE A 463 -71.88 16.93 26.38
C ILE A 463 -71.89 16.27 27.77
N GLN A 464 -70.83 15.54 28.11
CA GLN A 464 -70.57 15.05 29.48
C GLN A 464 -69.29 15.67 30.00
#